data_AF-A0A8K1GDT7-F1
#
_entry.id   AF-A0A8K1GDT7-F1
#
_cell.length_a   1.000
_cell.length_b   1.000
_cell.length_c   1.000
_cell.angle_alpha   90.00
_cell.angle_beta   90.00
_cell.angle_gamma   90.00
#
_symmetry.space_group_name_H-M   'P 1'
#
loop_
_entity.id
_entity.type
_entity.pdbx_description
1 polymer ?
#
loop_
_entity_poly.entity_id
_entity_poly.type
_entity_poly.pdbx_seq_one_letter_code
_entity_poly.pdbx_strand_id
1 'polypeptide(L)'
;MIKPRAENNLSPLDPVWEHSIQFAEVMEDEDRERLSAAFASIKRLMKGVSKECESYYGTMATSKCKENEIQHFCKYHGKPVERKLSTEERRTEGSRKHSQVQASQQNPRRSSKDFYIEVSPGTYSVTAVSEDMVEQTYVVDVNAGQTIDITFVL
;
A
#
# COMPACT_ATOMS: atom_id res chain seq x y z
N MET A 1 61.05 16.41 65.25
CA MET A 1 59.83 15.59 65.39
C MET A 1 58.64 16.46 64.98
N ILE A 2 58.20 16.39 63.71
CA ILE A 2 57.10 17.19 63.16
C ILE A 2 56.23 16.24 62.33
N LYS A 3 54.94 16.15 62.70
CA LYS A 3 53.91 15.29 62.10
C LYS A 3 53.59 15.70 60.65
N PRO A 4 53.20 14.75 59.78
CA PRO A 4 52.69 15.07 58.45
C PRO A 4 51.27 15.64 58.53
N ARG A 5 50.99 16.58 57.63
CA ARG A 5 49.71 17.26 57.41
C ARG A 5 48.69 16.28 56.81
N ALA A 6 47.50 16.30 57.36
CA ALA A 6 46.42 15.39 57.05
C ALA A 6 45.47 15.97 55.98
N GLU A 7 44.91 15.04 55.19
CA GLU A 7 43.58 15.03 54.56
C GLU A 7 43.34 15.90 53.31
N ASN A 8 43.59 15.29 52.14
CA ASN A 8 42.90 15.59 50.90
C ASN A 8 41.43 15.15 51.03
N ASN A 9 40.53 16.10 51.21
CA ASN A 9 39.09 15.88 51.03
C ASN A 9 38.76 16.09 49.56
N LEU A 10 38.69 15.00 48.79
CA LEU A 10 38.08 15.00 47.46
C LEU A 10 36.75 14.24 47.60
N SER A 11 35.67 14.99 47.79
CA SER A 11 34.32 14.42 47.74
C SER A 11 34.08 13.82 46.35
N PRO A 12 33.54 12.59 46.25
CA PRO A 12 33.00 12.12 44.98
C PRO A 12 31.88 13.05 44.53
N LEU A 13 32.02 13.64 43.34
CA LEU A 13 30.90 14.31 42.68
C LEU A 13 29.90 13.22 42.30
N ASP A 14 28.73 13.24 42.93
CA ASP A 14 27.62 12.39 42.55
C ASP A 14 27.28 12.64 41.07
N PRO A 15 27.28 11.61 40.21
CA PRO A 15 26.86 11.75 38.83
C PRO A 15 25.35 11.98 38.74
N VAL A 16 24.93 13.26 38.69
CA VAL A 16 23.54 13.71 38.45
C VAL A 16 22.93 13.14 37.15
N TRP A 17 23.76 12.56 36.27
CA TRP A 17 23.35 12.04 34.97
C TRP A 17 22.67 10.66 34.99
N GLU A 18 22.80 9.84 36.05
CA GLU A 18 22.11 8.53 36.11
C GLU A 18 20.58 8.67 36.22
N HIS A 19 20.09 9.73 36.88
CA HIS A 19 18.65 10.03 36.91
C HIS A 19 18.12 10.56 35.56
N SER A 20 18.98 11.11 34.71
CA SER A 20 18.58 11.63 33.40
C SER A 20 18.38 10.52 32.37
N ILE A 21 19.08 9.39 32.51
CA ILE A 21 18.90 8.22 31.63
C ILE A 21 17.60 7.47 31.98
N GLN A 22 17.25 7.37 33.27
CA GLN A 22 15.99 6.75 33.70
C GLN A 22 14.74 7.55 33.25
N PHE A 23 14.85 8.88 33.13
CA PHE A 23 13.74 9.74 32.73
C PHE A 23 13.48 9.74 31.21
N ALA A 24 14.50 9.45 30.40
CA ALA A 24 14.38 9.41 28.94
C ALA A 24 13.69 8.13 28.43
N GLU A 25 13.97 6.96 29.03
CA GLU A 25 13.35 5.69 28.63
C GLU A 25 11.84 5.64 28.90
N VAL A 26 11.37 6.29 29.98
CA VAL A 26 9.94 6.28 30.36
C VAL A 26 9.09 7.15 29.40
N MET A 27 9.67 8.17 28.76
CA MET A 27 8.92 9.06 27.85
C MET A 27 8.76 8.51 26.42
N GLU A 28 9.61 7.56 26.00
CA GLU A 28 9.53 7.00 24.63
C GLU A 28 8.36 6.02 24.46
N ASP A 29 7.96 5.32 25.54
CA ASP A 29 6.84 4.39 25.50
C ASP A 29 5.48 5.11 25.49
N GLU A 30 5.34 6.22 26.21
CA GLU A 30 4.12 7.03 26.16
C GLU A 30 3.85 7.59 24.75
N ASP A 31 4.87 8.10 24.06
CA ASP A 31 4.71 8.62 22.71
C ASP A 31 4.43 7.52 21.67
N ARG A 32 5.03 6.34 21.85
CA ARG A 32 4.72 5.14 21.04
C ARG A 32 3.27 4.70 21.23
N GLU A 33 2.79 4.67 22.47
CA GLU A 33 1.41 4.35 22.79
C GLU A 33 0.44 5.39 22.21
N ARG A 34 0.73 6.69 22.37
CA ARG A 34 -0.06 7.79 21.79
C ARG A 34 -0.15 7.69 20.27
N LEU A 35 0.95 7.39 19.60
CA LEU A 35 0.99 7.19 18.15
C LEU A 35 0.15 5.96 17.74
N SER A 36 0.27 4.86 18.48
CA SER A 36 -0.52 3.65 18.24
C SER A 36 -2.03 3.91 18.40
N ALA A 37 -2.42 4.69 19.42
CA ALA A 37 -3.80 5.08 19.67
C ALA A 37 -4.33 6.00 18.57
N ALA A 38 -3.52 6.93 18.07
CA ALA A 38 -3.87 7.80 16.94
C ALA A 38 -4.14 6.98 15.67
N PHE A 39 -3.24 6.05 15.31
CA PHE A 39 -3.46 5.16 14.16
C PHE A 39 -4.69 4.27 14.34
N ALA A 40 -4.92 3.73 15.54
CA ALA A 40 -6.12 2.98 15.85
C ALA A 40 -7.39 3.84 15.67
N SER A 41 -7.33 5.12 16.03
CA SER A 41 -8.42 6.07 15.83
C SER A 41 -8.70 6.34 14.35
N ILE A 42 -7.66 6.60 13.56
CA ILE A 42 -7.78 6.79 12.11
C ILE A 42 -8.38 5.52 11.46
N LYS A 43 -7.87 4.34 11.82
CA LYS A 43 -8.37 3.06 11.32
C LYS A 43 -9.86 2.87 11.64
N ARG A 44 -10.29 3.23 12.84
CA ARG A 44 -11.70 3.19 13.25
C ARG A 44 -12.55 4.16 12.42
N LEU A 45 -12.08 5.38 12.20
CA LEU A 45 -12.76 6.37 11.37
C LEU A 45 -12.90 5.89 9.93
N MET A 46 -11.81 5.43 9.31
CA MET A 46 -11.82 4.90 7.95
C MET A 46 -12.79 3.72 7.82
N LYS A 47 -12.82 2.80 8.80
CA LYS A 47 -13.79 1.71 8.85
C LYS A 47 -15.23 2.22 8.91
N GLY A 48 -15.49 3.29 9.67
CA GLY A 48 -16.80 3.95 9.73
C GLY A 48 -17.22 4.52 8.38
N VAL A 49 -16.32 5.29 7.74
CA VAL A 49 -16.56 5.87 6.40
C VAL A 49 -16.81 4.77 5.37
N SER A 50 -15.98 3.73 5.35
CA SER A 50 -16.15 2.56 4.48
C SER A 50 -17.52 1.89 4.63
N LYS A 51 -18.01 1.74 5.87
CA LYS A 51 -19.34 1.16 6.14
C LYS A 51 -20.46 2.08 5.63
N GLU A 52 -20.32 3.39 5.79
CA GLU A 52 -21.29 4.36 5.30
C GLU A 52 -21.35 4.35 3.77
N CYS A 53 -20.21 4.28 3.09
CA CYS A 53 -20.14 4.10 1.65
C CYS A 53 -20.85 2.81 1.21
N GLU A 54 -20.61 1.69 1.88
CA GLU A 54 -21.29 0.42 1.55
C GLU A 54 -22.82 0.52 1.72
N SER A 55 -23.30 1.15 2.80
CA SER A 55 -24.74 1.36 3.04
C SER A 55 -25.39 2.24 1.95
N TYR A 56 -24.75 3.36 1.63
CA TYR A 56 -25.24 4.31 0.64
C TYR A 56 -25.32 3.68 -0.76
N TYR A 57 -24.23 3.06 -1.22
CA TYR A 57 -24.20 2.48 -2.56
C TYR A 57 -24.89 1.11 -2.66
N GLY A 58 -25.00 0.36 -1.56
CA GLY A 58 -25.73 -0.91 -1.53
C GLY A 58 -27.25 -0.75 -1.64
N THR A 59 -27.78 0.40 -1.24
CA THR A 59 -29.22 0.72 -1.30
C THR A 59 -29.62 1.58 -2.49
N MET A 60 -28.65 2.23 -3.15
CA MET A 60 -28.90 3.08 -4.30
C MET A 60 -28.97 2.31 -5.62
N ALA A 61 -29.90 2.72 -6.49
CA ALA A 61 -29.91 2.28 -7.88
C ALA A 61 -28.67 2.81 -8.61
N THR A 62 -27.98 1.95 -9.35
CA THR A 62 -26.76 2.25 -10.12
C THR A 62 -26.94 3.40 -11.11
N SER A 63 -28.17 3.70 -11.54
CA SER A 63 -28.51 4.81 -12.43
C SER A 63 -28.37 6.20 -11.82
N LYS A 64 -28.18 6.32 -10.49
CA LYS A 64 -28.01 7.60 -9.79
C LYS A 64 -26.57 7.90 -9.39
N CYS A 65 -25.66 6.95 -9.56
CA CYS A 65 -24.26 7.09 -9.18
C CYS A 65 -23.46 7.71 -10.34
N LYS A 66 -22.57 8.64 -10.03
CA LYS A 66 -21.60 9.14 -11.01
C LYS A 66 -20.53 8.08 -11.29
N GLU A 67 -19.90 8.14 -12.46
CA GLU A 67 -18.88 7.17 -12.86
C GLU A 67 -17.74 7.04 -11.84
N ASN A 68 -17.28 8.16 -11.27
CA ASN A 68 -16.24 8.15 -10.24
C ASN A 68 -16.69 7.48 -8.92
N GLU A 69 -17.98 7.54 -8.59
CA GLU A 69 -18.56 6.92 -7.41
C GLU A 69 -18.68 5.41 -7.60
N ILE A 70 -19.08 4.98 -8.81
CA ILE A 70 -19.11 3.58 -9.22
C ILE A 70 -17.69 2.99 -9.19
N GLN A 71 -16.70 3.72 -9.73
CA GLN A 71 -15.30 3.29 -9.71
C GLN A 71 -14.77 3.11 -8.28
N HIS A 72 -15.08 4.06 -7.38
CA HIS A 72 -14.74 3.95 -5.97
C HIS A 72 -15.37 2.71 -5.33
N PHE A 73 -16.68 2.51 -5.50
CA PHE A 73 -17.40 1.37 -4.93
C PHE A 73 -16.83 0.05 -5.45
N CYS A 74 -16.68 -0.12 -6.76
CA CYS A 74 -16.15 -1.36 -7.32
C CYS A 74 -14.72 -1.67 -6.85
N LYS A 75 -13.86 -0.65 -6.70
CA LYS A 75 -12.47 -0.83 -6.30
C LYS A 75 -12.29 -1.23 -4.83
N TYR A 76 -13.09 -0.66 -3.93
CA TYR A 76 -12.90 -0.82 -2.48
C TYR A 76 -13.98 -1.66 -1.80
N HIS A 77 -15.17 -1.78 -2.40
CA HIS A 77 -16.36 -2.44 -1.83
C HIS A 77 -17.01 -3.47 -2.76
N GLY A 78 -16.53 -3.62 -4.00
CA GLY A 78 -17.04 -4.61 -4.94
C GLY A 78 -16.88 -6.00 -4.36
N LYS A 79 -18.00 -6.66 -4.01
CA LYS A 79 -17.97 -8.06 -3.57
C LYS A 79 -17.36 -8.90 -4.70
N PRO A 80 -16.34 -9.74 -4.43
CA PRO A 80 -15.93 -10.74 -5.40
C PRO A 80 -17.11 -11.68 -5.61
N VAL A 81 -17.76 -11.57 -6.77
CA VAL A 81 -18.91 -12.39 -7.12
C VAL A 81 -18.43 -13.83 -7.30
N GLU A 82 -18.69 -14.69 -6.33
CA GLU A 82 -18.84 -16.13 -6.60
C GLU A 82 -20.04 -16.28 -7.54
N ARG A 83 -19.73 -16.33 -8.84
CA ARG A 83 -20.70 -16.40 -9.92
C ARG A 83 -21.38 -17.77 -9.90
N LYS A 84 -22.43 -17.93 -9.10
CA LYS A 84 -23.44 -18.96 -9.36
C LYS A 84 -24.27 -18.50 -10.55
N LEU A 85 -23.97 -19.09 -11.70
CA LEU A 85 -24.79 -19.05 -12.90
C LEU A 85 -26.20 -19.52 -12.56
N SER A 86 -27.17 -18.61 -12.54
CA SER A 86 -28.54 -18.93 -12.90
C SER A 86 -28.73 -18.48 -14.34
N THR A 87 -28.50 -19.42 -15.26
CA THR A 87 -29.05 -19.44 -16.60
C THR A 87 -30.54 -19.12 -16.54
N GLU A 88 -30.98 -18.10 -17.27
CA GLU A 88 -32.20 -18.14 -18.09
C GLU A 88 -32.12 -17.05 -19.17
N GLU A 89 -32.21 -17.52 -20.42
CA GLU A 89 -32.33 -16.73 -21.64
C GLU A 89 -33.58 -15.84 -21.61
N ARG A 90 -33.47 -14.62 -22.15
CA ARG A 90 -34.46 -14.21 -23.16
C ARG A 90 -33.89 -13.22 -24.16
N ARG A 91 -34.14 -13.59 -25.42
CA ARG A 91 -33.67 -13.00 -26.67
C ARG A 91 -34.32 -11.65 -26.94
N THR A 92 -33.55 -10.72 -27.50
CA THR A 92 -34.03 -9.88 -28.60
C THR A 92 -32.86 -9.42 -29.47
N GLU A 93 -32.98 -9.72 -30.75
CA GLU A 93 -32.06 -9.39 -31.82
C GLU A 93 -32.27 -7.94 -32.30
N GLY A 94 -31.17 -7.22 -32.59
CA GLY A 94 -31.23 -5.81 -32.96
C GLY A 94 -29.87 -5.19 -33.32
N SER A 95 -29.32 -5.60 -34.46
CA SER A 95 -28.56 -4.81 -35.45
C SER A 95 -27.76 -3.55 -35.02
N ARG A 96 -26.44 -3.67 -35.22
CA ARG A 96 -25.44 -2.68 -35.71
C ARG A 96 -24.70 -1.74 -34.72
N LYS A 97 -23.38 -2.01 -34.73
CA LYS A 97 -22.20 -1.16 -34.48
C LYS A 97 -22.06 -0.59 -33.06
N HIS A 98 -21.27 -1.29 -32.25
CA HIS A 98 -20.71 -0.71 -31.03
C HIS A 98 -19.18 -0.75 -31.02
N SER A 99 -18.67 0.44 -30.73
CA SER A 99 -17.31 0.83 -30.41
C SER A 99 -16.61 -0.16 -29.49
N GLN A 100 -15.34 -0.38 -29.82
CA GLN A 100 -14.28 -1.02 -29.06
C GLN A 100 -14.24 -0.50 -27.61
N VAL A 101 -14.69 -1.32 -26.66
CA VAL A 101 -14.30 -1.22 -25.25
C VAL A 101 -14.08 -2.66 -24.77
N GLN A 102 -12.82 -3.10 -24.81
CA GLN A 102 -12.40 -4.35 -24.18
C GLN A 102 -12.47 -4.17 -22.66
N ALA A 103 -13.62 -4.49 -22.07
CA ALA A 103 -13.71 -4.81 -20.66
C ALA A 103 -12.95 -6.13 -20.46
N SER A 104 -11.76 -6.03 -19.87
CA SER A 104 -10.94 -7.19 -19.47
C SER A 104 -11.75 -8.05 -18.50
N GLN A 105 -12.24 -9.19 -19.00
CA GLN A 105 -12.73 -10.27 -18.16
C GLN A 105 -11.55 -10.85 -17.39
N GLN A 106 -11.40 -10.45 -16.13
CA GLN A 106 -10.40 -11.06 -15.25
C GLN A 106 -10.85 -12.47 -14.87
N ASN A 107 -10.28 -13.43 -15.59
CA ASN A 107 -10.22 -14.84 -15.25
C ASN A 107 -9.19 -15.01 -14.11
N PRO A 108 -9.44 -15.80 -13.04
CA PRO A 108 -8.42 -16.13 -12.05
C PRO A 108 -7.53 -17.28 -12.57
N ARG A 109 -7.06 -17.16 -13.80
CA ARG A 109 -5.95 -17.93 -14.34
C ARG A 109 -4.79 -16.96 -14.36
N ARG A 110 -3.64 -17.36 -13.81
CA ARG A 110 -2.39 -16.57 -13.81
C ARG A 110 -2.24 -15.92 -15.18
N SER A 111 -2.62 -14.65 -15.27
CA SER A 111 -2.59 -13.91 -16.52
C SER A 111 -1.18 -13.37 -16.58
N SER A 112 -0.38 -13.89 -17.50
CA SER A 112 0.84 -13.22 -17.93
C SER A 112 0.40 -11.85 -18.44
N LYS A 113 0.55 -10.84 -17.59
CA LYS A 113 0.14 -9.48 -17.91
C LYS A 113 1.42 -8.73 -18.22
N ASP A 114 1.63 -8.46 -19.50
CA ASP A 114 2.74 -7.64 -19.94
C ASP A 114 2.47 -6.19 -19.50
N PHE A 115 3.54 -5.50 -19.08
CA PHE A 115 3.48 -4.10 -18.67
C PHE A 115 4.25 -3.26 -19.69
N TYR A 116 3.66 -2.12 -20.06
CA TYR A 116 4.30 -1.12 -20.90
C TYR A 116 4.57 0.13 -20.06
N ILE A 117 5.80 0.64 -20.11
CA ILE A 117 6.26 1.79 -19.32
C ILE A 117 6.96 2.76 -20.29
N GLU A 118 6.47 3.99 -20.36
CA GLU A 118 7.12 5.06 -21.12
C GLU A 118 8.07 5.83 -20.21
N VAL A 119 9.29 5.99 -20.67
CA VAL A 119 10.35 6.69 -19.94
C VAL A 119 11.05 7.69 -20.86
N SER A 120 11.71 8.68 -20.27
CA SER A 120 12.62 9.53 -21.02
C SER A 120 13.86 8.74 -21.45
N PRO A 121 14.63 9.20 -22.45
CA PRO A 121 15.89 8.54 -22.79
C PRO A 121 16.86 8.50 -21.61
N GLY A 122 17.51 7.37 -21.39
CA GLY A 122 18.44 7.17 -20.27
C GLY A 122 18.69 5.69 -19.97
N THR A 123 19.55 5.43 -18.98
CA THR A 123 19.88 4.08 -18.51
C THR A 123 19.01 3.70 -17.31
N TYR A 124 18.37 2.55 -17.38
CA TYR A 124 17.41 2.06 -16.39
C TYR A 124 17.79 0.68 -15.87
N SER A 125 17.49 0.42 -14.60
CA SER A 125 17.56 -0.91 -13.99
C SER A 125 16.14 -1.41 -13.73
N VAL A 126 15.77 -2.52 -14.36
CA VAL A 126 14.43 -3.13 -14.25
C VAL A 126 14.56 -4.43 -13.49
N THR A 127 13.93 -4.50 -12.32
CA THR A 127 13.97 -5.67 -11.43
C THR A 127 12.57 -6.26 -11.30
N ALA A 128 12.48 -7.58 -11.44
CA ALA A 128 11.26 -8.33 -11.22
C ALA A 128 11.50 -9.44 -10.19
N VAL A 129 10.52 -9.66 -9.32
CA VAL A 129 10.59 -10.56 -8.16
C VAL A 129 9.40 -11.51 -8.18
N SER A 130 9.63 -12.83 -8.06
CA SER A 130 8.56 -13.83 -7.95
C SER A 130 8.09 -14.06 -6.51
N GLU A 131 6.98 -14.78 -6.37
CA GLU A 131 6.40 -15.19 -5.08
C GLU A 131 7.39 -16.01 -4.24
N ASP A 132 8.28 -16.77 -4.91
CA ASP A 132 9.33 -17.57 -4.29
C ASP A 132 10.59 -16.75 -3.93
N MET A 133 10.50 -15.42 -3.99
CA MET A 133 11.60 -14.47 -3.71
C MET A 133 12.80 -14.61 -4.66
N VAL A 134 12.57 -15.09 -5.89
CA VAL A 134 13.59 -15.08 -6.95
C VAL A 134 13.57 -13.72 -7.63
N GLU A 135 14.74 -13.09 -7.75
CA GLU A 135 14.90 -11.79 -8.39
C GLU A 135 15.66 -11.91 -9.72
N GLN A 136 15.20 -11.19 -10.75
CA GLN A 136 15.97 -10.95 -11.97
C GLN A 136 16.02 -9.46 -12.25
N THR A 137 17.21 -8.97 -12.62
CA THR A 137 17.46 -7.56 -12.91
C THR A 137 18.11 -7.40 -14.28
N TYR A 138 17.59 -6.48 -15.09
CA TYR A 138 18.17 -6.08 -16.37
C TYR A 138 18.50 -4.59 -16.35
N VAL A 139 19.72 -4.26 -16.80
CA VAL A 139 20.11 -2.87 -17.06
C VAL A 139 19.98 -2.61 -18.55
N VAL A 140 19.19 -1.61 -18.92
CA VAL A 140 18.90 -1.27 -20.31
C VAL A 140 19.15 0.20 -20.57
N ASP A 141 19.69 0.50 -21.75
CA ASP A 141 19.85 1.88 -22.23
C ASP A 141 18.74 2.19 -23.24
N VAL A 142 17.92 3.18 -22.94
CA VAL A 142 16.73 3.54 -23.73
C VAL A 142 17.01 4.83 -24.49
N ASN A 143 16.97 4.76 -25.82
CA ASN A 143 17.09 5.92 -26.70
C ASN A 143 15.70 6.51 -27.05
N ALA A 144 15.67 7.76 -27.54
CA ALA A 144 14.42 8.41 -27.92
C ALA A 144 13.69 7.64 -29.04
N GLY A 145 12.43 7.29 -28.79
CA GLY A 145 11.60 6.52 -29.74
C GLY A 145 11.95 5.03 -29.81
N GLN A 146 12.83 4.52 -28.94
CA GLN A 146 13.16 3.12 -28.85
C GLN A 146 12.18 2.38 -27.92
N THR A 147 11.79 1.16 -28.33
CA THR A 147 11.05 0.21 -27.49
C THR A 147 11.94 -0.99 -27.20
N ILE A 148 11.98 -1.42 -25.94
CA ILE A 148 12.75 -2.59 -25.49
C ILE A 148 11.79 -3.56 -24.81
N ASP A 149 11.67 -4.77 -25.37
CA ASP A 149 10.90 -5.85 -24.78
C ASP A 149 11.78 -6.65 -23.81
N ILE A 150 11.37 -6.70 -22.54
CA ILE A 150 12.09 -7.43 -21.49
C ILE A 150 11.18 -8.57 -21.00
N THR A 151 11.69 -9.80 -21.02
CA THR A 151 11.00 -10.98 -20.51
C THR A 151 11.74 -11.53 -19.29
N PHE A 152 11.02 -11.68 -18.17
CA PHE A 152 11.53 -12.27 -16.95
C PHE A 152 11.06 -13.72 -16.84
N VAL A 153 11.99 -14.64 -16.56
CA VAL A 153 11.70 -16.06 -16.36
C VAL A 153 11.92 -16.38 -14.88
N LEU A 154 10.95 -16.02 -14.04
CA LEU A 154 11.03 -16.07 -12.57
C LEU A 154 10.33 -17.27 -11.94
#